data_AF-A0A353F7F7-F1
#
_entry.id   AF-A0A353F7F7-F1
#
_cell.length_a   1.000
_cell.length_b   1.000
_cell.length_c   1.000
_cell.angle_alpha   90.00
_cell.angle_beta   90.00
_cell.angle_gamma   90.00
#
_symmetry.space_group_name_H-M   'P 1'
#
loop_
_entity.id
_entity.type
_entity.pdbx_description
1 polymer ?
#
loop_
_entity_poly.entity_id
_entity_poly.type
_entity_poly.pdbx_seq_one_letter_code
_entity_poly.pdbx_strand_id
1 'polypeptide(L)'
;MKKVLLAVLVVVLLGTAYGAYLWFKPHRDIQGETASHKLTSTELSEAYSQGQEGANEIYLDQVVLVSGTVEEKDDTHIKLSGGVFCNGDFS
;
A
#
# COMPACT_ATOMS: atom_id res chain seq x y z
N MET A 1 -6.92 -47.75 8.17
CA MET A 1 -7.19 -46.80 9.28
C MET A 1 -5.96 -45.95 9.62
N LYS A 2 -4.82 -46.52 10.07
CA LYS A 2 -3.60 -45.74 10.42
C LYS A 2 -3.10 -44.79 9.32
N LYS A 3 -3.11 -45.20 8.05
CA LYS A 3 -2.69 -44.37 6.90
C LYS A 3 -3.64 -43.20 6.61
N VAL A 4 -4.93 -43.39 6.86
CA VAL A 4 -5.95 -42.33 6.67
C VAL A 4 -5.84 -41.31 7.80
N LEU A 5 -5.64 -41.79 9.04
CA LEU A 5 -5.39 -40.93 10.19
C LEU A 5 -4.12 -40.08 9.99
N LEU A 6 -3.06 -40.70 9.45
CA LEU A 6 -1.81 -40.02 9.11
C LEU A 6 -2.04 -38.95 8.04
N ALA A 7 -2.81 -39.26 6.99
CA ALA A 7 -3.12 -38.30 5.93
C ALA A 7 -3.91 -37.09 6.46
N VAL A 8 -4.91 -37.31 7.32
CA VAL A 8 -5.67 -36.22 7.97
C VAL A 8 -4.76 -35.37 8.86
N LEU A 9 -3.86 -36.00 9.63
CA LEU A 9 -2.90 -35.29 10.48
C LEU A 9 -1.99 -34.38 9.63
N VAL A 10 -1.49 -34.87 8.51
CA VAL A 10 -0.64 -34.09 7.59
C VAL A 10 -1.41 -32.91 7.01
N VAL A 11 -2.66 -33.10 6.59
CA VAL A 11 -3.50 -32.00 6.07
C VAL A 11 -3.75 -30.93 7.14
N VAL A 12 -4.05 -31.34 8.38
CA VAL A 12 -4.23 -30.40 9.50
C VAL A 12 -2.93 -29.65 9.78
N LEU A 13 -1.78 -30.33 9.82
CA LEU A 13 -0.49 -29.69 10.05
C LEU A 13 -0.16 -28.66 8.96
N LEU A 14 -0.32 -29.01 7.68
CA LEU A 14 -0.08 -28.09 6.56
C LEU A 14 -1.04 -26.91 6.59
N GLY A 15 -2.33 -27.14 6.88
CA GLY A 15 -3.33 -26.09 7.01
C GLY A 15 -3.00 -25.12 8.15
N THR A 16 -2.62 -25.63 9.32
CA THR A 16 -2.22 -24.79 10.47
C THR A 16 -0.94 -24.01 10.20
N ALA A 17 0.06 -24.62 9.56
CA ALA A 17 1.31 -23.96 9.22
C ALA A 17 1.09 -22.83 8.20
N TYR A 18 0.28 -23.06 7.16
CA TYR A 18 -0.05 -22.05 6.17
C TYR A 18 -0.90 -20.90 6.75
N GLY A 19 -1.90 -21.24 7.58
CA GLY A 19 -2.70 -20.24 8.28
C GLY A 19 -1.86 -19.37 9.22
N ALA A 20 -0.94 -19.97 9.98
CA ALA A 20 0.00 -19.24 10.82
C ALA A 20 0.93 -18.34 10.00
N TYR A 21 1.45 -18.83 8.86
CA TYR A 21 2.30 -18.02 7.97
C TYR A 21 1.59 -16.76 7.46
N LEU A 22 0.32 -16.89 7.05
CA LEU A 22 -0.47 -15.73 6.61
C LEU A 22 -0.81 -14.79 7.78
N TRP A 23 -1.12 -15.35 8.96
CA TRP A 23 -1.46 -14.57 10.15
C TRP A 23 -0.28 -13.76 10.69
N PHE A 24 0.91 -14.35 10.69
CA PHE A 24 2.15 -13.70 11.14
C PHE A 24 2.91 -12.99 10.02
N LYS A 25 2.32 -12.86 8.83
CA LYS A 25 2.95 -12.09 7.75
C LYS A 25 3.19 -10.66 8.25
N PRO A 26 4.44 -10.18 8.27
CA PRO A 26 4.73 -8.83 8.73
C PRO A 26 3.94 -7.83 7.87
N HIS A 27 3.29 -6.88 8.54
CA HIS A 27 2.64 -5.77 7.85
C HIS A 27 3.72 -4.93 7.17
N ARG A 28 3.46 -4.46 5.95
CA ARG A 28 4.39 -3.58 5.25
C ARG A 28 4.56 -2.30 6.07
N ASP A 29 5.78 -2.03 6.49
CA ASP A 29 6.11 -0.78 7.18
C ASP A 29 6.37 0.31 6.15
N ILE A 30 5.31 1.06 5.84
CA ILE A 30 5.35 2.18 4.88
C ILE A 30 6.20 3.34 5.44
N GLN A 31 6.32 3.48 6.78
CA GLN A 31 7.07 4.58 7.39
C GLN A 31 8.58 4.41 7.26
N GLY A 32 9.06 3.16 7.28
CA GLY A 32 10.47 2.83 7.08
C GLY A 32 10.89 2.66 5.61
N GLU A 33 9.93 2.64 4.69
CA GLU A 33 10.17 2.40 3.27
C GLU A 33 10.64 3.67 2.55
N THR A 34 11.69 3.55 1.74
CA THR A 34 12.20 4.68 0.95
C THR A 34 11.26 4.93 -0.23
N ALA A 35 10.93 6.20 -0.50
CA ALA A 35 10.10 6.56 -1.64
C ALA A 35 10.72 6.09 -2.97
N SER A 36 10.03 5.20 -3.67
CA SER A 36 10.40 4.69 -4.99
C SER A 36 10.32 5.78 -6.07
N HIS A 37 9.40 6.74 -5.89
CA HIS A 37 9.21 7.86 -6.81
C HIS A 37 9.19 9.19 -6.07
N LYS A 38 9.76 10.21 -6.70
CA LYS A 38 9.74 11.60 -6.23
C LYS A 38 9.21 12.46 -7.36
N LEU A 39 8.13 13.19 -7.10
CA LEU A 39 7.47 14.01 -8.10
C LEU A 39 6.72 15.18 -7.45
N THR A 40 6.26 16.10 -8.26
CA THR A 40 5.41 17.21 -7.85
C THR A 40 3.94 16.84 -7.89
N SER A 41 3.10 17.57 -7.15
CA SER A 41 1.65 17.38 -7.21
C SER A 41 1.09 17.61 -8.62
N THR A 42 1.66 18.54 -9.38
CA THR A 42 1.32 18.78 -10.78
C THR A 42 1.65 17.58 -11.67
N GLU A 43 2.87 17.02 -11.56
CA GLU A 43 3.27 15.84 -12.34
C GLU A 43 2.40 14.62 -12.01
N LEU A 44 2.03 14.43 -10.74
CA LEU A 44 1.14 13.36 -10.33
C LEU A 44 -0.25 13.54 -10.95
N SER A 45 -0.82 14.74 -10.85
CA SER A 45 -2.12 15.04 -11.45
C SER A 45 -2.10 14.87 -12.96
N GLU A 46 -1.01 15.27 -13.62
CA GLU A 46 -0.87 15.15 -15.07
C GLU A 46 -0.78 13.67 -15.48
N ALA A 47 -0.02 12.84 -14.76
CA ALA A 47 0.06 11.41 -15.02
C ALA A 47 -1.32 10.73 -14.95
N TYR A 48 -2.13 11.07 -13.94
CA TYR A 48 -3.50 10.56 -13.83
C TYR A 48 -4.47 11.17 -14.87
N SER A 49 -4.18 12.36 -15.39
CA SER A 49 -4.94 12.97 -16.48
C SER A 49 -4.64 12.33 -17.85
N GLN A 50 -3.41 11.85 -18.04
CA GLN A 50 -2.98 11.17 -19.27
C GLN A 50 -3.45 9.71 -19.34
N GLY A 51 -3.69 9.06 -18.18
CA GLY A 51 -4.28 7.73 -18.13
C GLY A 51 -4.18 7.10 -16.75
N GLN A 52 -5.34 6.77 -16.17
CA GLN A 52 -5.41 6.16 -14.84
C GLN A 52 -4.71 4.79 -14.77
N GLU A 53 -4.82 3.96 -15.81
CA GLU A 53 -4.24 2.61 -15.83
C GLU A 53 -2.70 2.66 -15.80
N GLY A 54 -2.08 3.47 -16.66
CA GLY A 54 -0.63 3.65 -16.66
C GLY A 54 -0.10 4.33 -15.40
N ALA A 55 -0.83 5.30 -14.86
CA ALA A 55 -0.46 5.91 -13.57
C ALA A 55 -0.55 4.90 -12.42
N ASN A 56 -1.56 4.02 -12.42
CA ASN A 56 -1.69 2.97 -11.42
C ASN A 56 -0.56 1.94 -11.50
N GLU A 57 -0.13 1.54 -12.69
CA GLU A 57 1.02 0.62 -12.83
C GLU A 57 2.30 1.18 -12.19
N ILE A 58 2.46 2.50 -12.20
CA ILE A 58 3.68 3.17 -11.70
C ILE A 58 3.55 3.54 -10.22
N TYR A 59 2.41 4.07 -9.78
CA TYR A 59 2.27 4.72 -8.47
C TYR A 59 1.41 3.94 -7.48
N LEU A 60 0.56 3.02 -7.93
CA LEU A 60 -0.32 2.28 -7.02
C LEU A 60 0.51 1.34 -6.14
N ASP A 61 0.13 1.27 -4.86
CA ASP A 61 0.84 0.52 -3.82
C ASP A 61 2.31 0.91 -3.63
N GLN A 62 2.81 1.99 -4.24
CA GLN A 62 4.19 2.46 -4.07
C GLN A 62 4.27 3.58 -3.02
N VAL A 63 5.42 3.68 -2.37
CA VAL A 63 5.75 4.87 -1.56
C VAL A 63 6.21 5.97 -2.50
N VAL A 64 5.44 7.06 -2.55
CA VAL A 64 5.72 8.22 -3.40
C VAL A 64 5.94 9.47 -2.56
N LEU A 65 6.99 10.22 -2.85
CA LEU A 65 7.24 11.53 -2.26
C LEU A 65 6.69 12.59 -3.20
N VAL A 66 5.68 13.32 -2.72
CA VAL A 66 5.01 14.37 -3.50
C VAL A 66 5.35 15.74 -2.92
N SER A 67 5.90 16.63 -3.74
CA SER A 67 6.15 18.03 -3.38
C SER A 67 5.14 18.95 -4.04
N GLY A 68 4.60 19.93 -3.32
CA GLY A 68 3.66 20.88 -3.89
C GLY A 68 3.30 22.01 -2.93
N THR A 69 2.57 23.00 -3.45
CA THR A 69 2.00 24.08 -2.63
C THR A 69 0.76 23.55 -1.91
N VAL A 70 0.70 23.75 -0.59
CA VAL A 70 -0.46 23.39 0.23
C VAL A 70 -1.58 24.41 0.00
N GLU A 71 -2.75 23.94 -0.43
CA GLU A 71 -3.97 24.76 -0.56
C GLU A 71 -4.83 24.69 0.69
N GLU A 72 -4.91 23.51 1.31
CA GLU A 72 -5.74 23.24 2.48
C GLU A 72 -5.02 22.24 3.39
N LYS A 73 -5.14 22.44 4.71
CA LYS A 73 -4.61 21.55 5.72
C LYS A 73 -5.60 21.44 6.87
N ASP A 74 -6.03 20.21 7.12
CA ASP A 74 -6.77 19.79 8.30
C ASP A 74 -6.01 18.67 9.03
N ASP A 75 -6.53 18.27 10.19
CA ASP A 75 -5.99 17.18 11.01
C ASP A 75 -5.99 15.81 10.29
N THR A 76 -6.85 15.65 9.28
CA THR A 76 -7.07 14.37 8.57
C THR A 76 -6.57 14.33 7.13
N HIS A 77 -6.34 15.51 6.53
CA HIS A 77 -5.91 15.59 5.14
C HIS A 77 -5.17 16.89 4.82
N ILE A 78 -4.28 16.80 3.83
CA ILE A 78 -3.61 17.92 3.21
C ILE A 78 -3.96 17.91 1.73
N LYS A 79 -4.45 19.04 1.21
CA LYS A 79 -4.70 19.23 -0.21
C LYS A 79 -3.57 20.04 -0.83
N LEU A 80 -2.98 19.52 -1.90
CA LEU A 80 -1.96 20.19 -2.69
C LEU A 80 -2.56 20.78 -3.96
N SER A 81 -1.90 21.83 -4.46
CA SER A 81 -2.16 22.42 -5.77
C SER A 81 -2.19 21.35 -6.86
N GLY A 82 -3.20 21.40 -7.73
CA GLY A 82 -3.44 20.37 -8.75
C GLY A 82 -4.40 19.26 -8.31
N GLY A 83 -5.07 19.40 -7.15
CA GLY A 83 -6.15 18.48 -6.75
C GLY A 83 -5.66 17.17 -6.14
N VAL A 84 -4.42 17.12 -5.64
CA VAL A 84 -3.86 15.95 -4.94
C VAL A 84 -4.24 16.00 -3.46
N PHE A 85 -4.81 14.93 -2.94
CA PHE A 85 -5.20 14.80 -1.54
C PHE A 85 -4.30 13.78 -0.83
N CYS A 86 -3.64 14.21 0.24
CA CYS A 86 -2.87 13.36 1.14
C CYS A 86 -3.70 13.13 2.40
N ASN A 87 -4.19 11.91 2.61
CA ASN A 87 -4.96 11.55 3.82
C ASN A 87 -4.00 10.94 4.86
N GLY A 88 -4.18 11.30 6.12
CA GLY A 88 -3.31 10.86 7.21
C GLY A 88 -3.70 11.53 8.53
N ASP A 89 -3.07 11.12 9.62
CA ASP A 89 -3.16 11.85 10.88
C ASP A 89 -2.07 12.93 10.88
N PHE A 90 -2.49 14.20 10.78
CA PHE A 90 -1.64 15.39 10.71
C PHE A 90 -1.78 16.29 11.94
N SER A 91 -2.43 15.78 12.99
CA SER A 91 -2.68 16.45 14.28
C SER A 91 -1.39 16.69 15.08
#